data_AF-A0A957V7X9-F1
#
_entry.id   AF-A0A957V7X9-F1
#
_cell.length_a   1.000
_cell.length_b   1.000
_cell.length_c   1.000
_cell.angle_alpha   90.00
_cell.angle_beta   90.00
_cell.angle_gamma   90.00
#
_symmetry.space_group_name_H-M   'P 1'
#
loop_
_entity.id
_entity.type
_entity.pdbx_description
1 polymer ?
#
loop_
_entity_poly.entity_id
_entity_poly.type
_entity_poly.pdbx_seq_one_letter_code
_entity_poly.pdbx_strand_id
1 'polypeptide(L)'
;MEILRIVTIVEDVLVEGGRKAEKPTRRVASAAVITNPAVGDKSGENLAQFSGIGRELGTILAKEAMGPLGSGSNVESYGKACIVGAGGELEQAAILIHKEFGQSVRDVIGGGKAGIPSTKKVAAAGATIDVPLSFRDNSGLATHFDSMEVSVPGAPGVNEIVVIFALTNGGRPHPWDGWK
;
A
#
# COMPACT_ATOMS: atom_id res chain seq x y z
N MET A 1 -10.03 -7.99 -15.03
CA MET A 1 -10.18 -7.45 -13.66
C MET A 1 -11.34 -6.48 -13.68
N GLU A 2 -12.17 -6.49 -12.64
CA GLU A 2 -13.19 -5.46 -12.39
C GLU A 2 -12.87 -4.75 -11.06
N ILE A 3 -12.85 -3.41 -11.08
CA ILE A 3 -12.65 -2.59 -9.87
C ILE A 3 -14.03 -2.19 -9.34
N LEU A 4 -14.35 -2.62 -8.12
CA LEU A 4 -15.63 -2.38 -7.47
C LEU A 4 -15.64 -1.07 -6.67
N ARG A 5 -14.48 -0.68 -6.11
CA ARG A 5 -14.34 0.52 -5.30
C ARG A 5 -12.90 1.01 -5.28
N ILE A 6 -12.72 2.32 -5.25
CA ILE A 6 -11.47 2.98 -4.88
C ILE A 6 -11.73 3.81 -3.62
N VAL A 7 -10.82 3.75 -2.65
CA VAL A 7 -10.87 4.55 -1.41
C VAL A 7 -9.51 5.20 -1.22
N THR A 8 -9.50 6.49 -0.92
CA THR A 8 -8.29 7.23 -0.56
C THR A 8 -8.44 7.78 0.85
N ILE A 9 -7.48 7.47 1.72
CA ILE A 9 -7.43 7.87 3.13
C ILE A 9 -6.24 8.83 3.27
N VAL A 10 -6.49 9.98 3.90
CA VAL A 10 -5.47 10.99 4.19
C VAL A 10 -5.42 11.21 5.68
N GLU A 11 -4.25 11.06 6.27
CA GLU A 11 -3.97 11.36 7.66
C GLU A 11 -2.90 12.45 7.74
N ASP A 12 -3.18 13.52 8.48
CA ASP A 12 -2.20 14.56 8.81
C ASP A 12 -1.87 14.48 10.30
N VAL A 13 -0.64 14.05 10.63
CA VAL A 13 -0.16 13.99 12.01
C VAL A 13 0.38 15.37 12.40
N LEU A 14 -0.42 16.13 13.14
CA LEU A 14 -0.07 17.48 13.61
C LEU A 14 0.57 17.47 15.00
N VAL A 15 0.15 16.53 15.85
CA VAL A 15 0.59 16.37 17.24
C VAL A 15 0.65 14.87 17.53
N GLU A 16 1.74 14.42 18.14
CA GLU A 16 1.93 13.04 18.57
C GLU A 16 2.64 13.01 19.92
N GLY A 17 2.17 12.16 20.84
CA GLY A 17 2.72 12.09 22.20
C GLY A 17 2.67 13.42 22.96
N GLY A 18 1.67 14.26 22.68
CA GLY A 18 1.51 15.59 23.30
C GLY A 18 2.45 16.68 22.76
N ARG A 19 3.28 16.39 21.74
CA ARG A 19 4.19 17.37 21.13
C ARG A 19 3.81 17.63 19.68
N LYS A 20 3.83 18.90 19.28
CA LYS A 20 3.61 19.31 17.88
C LYS A 20 4.72 18.75 17.01
N ALA A 21 4.37 18.18 15.86
CA ALA A 21 5.35 17.75 14.87
C ALA A 21 6.08 18.98 14.29
N GLU A 22 7.40 18.86 14.06
CA GLU A 22 8.18 19.95 13.45
C GLU A 22 7.64 20.31 12.05
N LYS A 23 7.33 19.28 11.27
CA LYS A 23 6.60 19.34 10.01
C LYS A 23 5.42 18.36 10.10
N PRO A 24 4.19 18.75 9.72
CA PRO A 24 3.08 17.81 9.60
C PRO A 24 3.43 16.62 8.69
N THR A 25 3.39 15.41 9.26
CA THR A 25 3.55 14.18 8.47
C THR A 25 2.20 13.83 7.87
N ARG A 26 2.10 13.90 6.55
CA ARG A 26 0.95 13.42 5.79
C ARG A 26 1.20 11.98 5.37
N ARG A 27 0.28 11.09 5.72
CA ARG A 27 0.20 9.71 5.21
C ARG A 27 -1.02 9.60 4.30
N VAL A 28 -0.84 9.01 3.12
CA VAL A 28 -1.94 8.77 2.18
C VAL A 28 -1.93 7.31 1.81
N ALA A 29 -3.06 6.64 1.99
CA ALA A 29 -3.30 5.30 1.47
C ALA A 29 -4.39 5.33 0.40
N SER A 30 -4.14 4.71 -0.74
CA SER A 30 -5.16 4.39 -1.74
C SER A 30 -5.40 2.88 -1.74
N ALA A 31 -6.66 2.48 -1.82
CA ALA A 31 -7.09 1.10 -1.81
C ALA A 31 -8.07 0.83 -2.96
N ALA A 32 -7.89 -0.29 -3.66
CA ALA A 32 -8.82 -0.77 -4.66
C ALA A 32 -9.42 -2.10 -4.21
N VAL A 33 -10.75 -2.20 -4.23
CA VAL A 33 -11.48 -3.44 -4.09
C VAL A 33 -11.73 -4.00 -5.49
N ILE A 34 -11.26 -5.21 -5.76
CA ILE A 34 -11.43 -5.88 -7.05
C ILE A 34 -12.13 -7.23 -6.89
N THR A 35 -12.79 -7.69 -7.95
CA THR A 35 -13.19 -9.09 -8.04
C THR A 35 -11.97 -9.99 -8.11
N ASN A 36 -12.02 -11.16 -7.45
CA ASN A 36 -10.96 -12.16 -7.53
C ASN A 36 -11.18 -13.04 -8.77
N PRO A 37 -10.33 -12.96 -9.81
CA PRO A 37 -10.51 -13.71 -11.06
C PRO A 37 -10.21 -15.20 -10.93
N ALA A 38 -9.63 -15.66 -9.82
CA ALA A 38 -9.27 -17.06 -9.59
C ALA A 38 -10.25 -17.79 -8.66
N VAL A 39 -11.44 -17.22 -8.41
CA VAL A 39 -12.47 -17.86 -7.58
C VAL A 39 -12.89 -19.18 -8.20
N GLY A 40 -12.82 -20.25 -7.40
CA GLY A 40 -13.18 -21.61 -7.83
C GLY A 40 -12.06 -22.34 -8.58
N ASP A 41 -11.00 -21.65 -9.00
CA ASP A 41 -9.82 -22.30 -9.56
C ASP A 41 -8.92 -22.84 -8.42
N LYS A 42 -8.50 -24.09 -8.56
CA LYS A 42 -7.62 -24.80 -7.62
C LYS A 42 -6.37 -25.37 -8.31
N SER A 43 -6.20 -25.17 -9.62
CA SER A 43 -5.03 -25.67 -10.35
C SER A 43 -3.80 -24.79 -10.14
N GLY A 44 -3.99 -23.50 -9.82
CA GLY A 44 -2.92 -22.51 -9.70
C GLY A 44 -2.38 -22.01 -11.05
N GLU A 45 -2.87 -22.54 -12.18
CA GLU A 45 -2.43 -22.19 -13.52
C GLU A 45 -2.74 -20.73 -13.87
N ASN A 46 -3.79 -20.18 -13.26
CA ASN A 46 -4.24 -18.81 -13.49
C ASN A 46 -3.52 -17.76 -12.63
N LEU A 47 -2.54 -18.14 -11.81
CA LEU A 47 -1.84 -17.20 -10.91
C LEU A 47 -1.01 -16.15 -11.67
N ALA A 48 -0.47 -16.48 -12.84
CA ALA A 48 0.37 -15.57 -13.61
C ALA A 48 -0.34 -14.27 -14.02
N GLN A 49 -1.68 -14.30 -14.17
CA GLN A 49 -2.46 -13.12 -14.57
C GLN A 49 -2.37 -11.97 -13.55
N PHE A 50 -2.17 -12.30 -12.26
CA PHE A 50 -2.11 -11.32 -11.18
C PHE A 50 -0.92 -10.36 -11.31
N SER A 51 0.13 -10.75 -12.03
CA SER A 51 1.27 -9.87 -12.29
C SER A 51 0.88 -8.68 -13.18
N GLY A 52 0.15 -8.95 -14.27
CA GLY A 52 -0.37 -7.92 -15.16
C GLY A 52 -1.40 -7.02 -14.48
N ILE A 53 -2.27 -7.61 -13.68
CA ILE A 53 -3.25 -6.88 -12.84
C ILE A 53 -2.51 -5.97 -11.84
N GLY A 54 -1.46 -6.49 -11.19
CA GLY A 54 -0.63 -5.75 -10.27
C GLY A 54 0.00 -4.50 -10.89
N ARG A 55 0.49 -4.59 -12.12
CA ARG A 55 1.02 -3.43 -12.87
C ARG A 55 -0.02 -2.32 -13.03
N GLU A 56 -1.23 -2.69 -13.45
CA GLU A 56 -2.34 -1.76 -13.68
C GLU A 56 -2.76 -1.09 -12.37
N LEU A 57 -2.99 -1.89 -11.33
CA LEU A 57 -3.37 -1.39 -10.00
C LEU A 57 -2.27 -0.51 -9.38
N GLY A 58 -1.00 -0.85 -9.53
CA GLY A 58 0.10 -0.01 -9.04
C GLY A 58 0.09 1.38 -9.67
N THR A 59 -0.23 1.48 -10.96
CA THR A 59 -0.39 2.78 -11.65
C THR A 59 -1.57 3.57 -11.11
N ILE A 60 -2.73 2.92 -11.00
CA ILE A 60 -3.98 3.56 -10.53
C ILE A 60 -3.79 4.05 -9.09
N LEU A 61 -3.39 3.16 -8.19
CA LEU A 61 -3.25 3.45 -6.77
C LEU A 61 -2.18 4.50 -6.49
N ALA A 62 -1.06 4.47 -7.21
CA ALA A 62 -0.05 5.53 -7.10
C ALA A 62 -0.63 6.89 -7.49
N LYS A 63 -1.39 7.01 -8.58
CA LYS A 63 -2.02 8.27 -8.99
C LYS A 63 -3.03 8.78 -7.95
N GLU A 64 -3.87 7.88 -7.44
CA GLU A 64 -4.85 8.21 -6.40
C GLU A 64 -4.19 8.73 -5.13
N ALA A 65 -3.11 8.07 -4.67
CA ALA A 65 -2.39 8.48 -3.48
C ALA A 65 -1.57 9.77 -3.72
N MET A 66 -1.08 9.98 -4.94
CA MET A 66 -0.36 11.18 -5.32
C MET A 66 -1.24 12.44 -5.30
N GLY A 67 -2.53 12.34 -5.62
CA GLY A 67 -3.45 13.50 -5.64
C GLY A 67 -3.39 14.32 -4.33
N PRO A 68 -3.62 13.71 -3.16
CA PRO A 68 -3.53 14.41 -1.87
C PRO A 68 -2.10 14.72 -1.39
N LEU A 69 -1.08 13.97 -1.82
CA LEU A 69 0.32 14.23 -1.45
C LEU A 69 0.97 15.31 -2.32
N GLY A 70 0.42 15.57 -3.51
CA GLY A 70 0.89 16.54 -4.49
C GLY A 70 1.85 15.94 -5.50
N SER A 71 3.15 16.20 -5.35
CA SER A 71 4.19 15.85 -6.34
C SER A 71 5.00 14.64 -5.90
N GLY A 72 5.50 13.84 -6.85
CA GLY A 72 6.39 12.71 -6.57
C GLY A 72 7.68 13.11 -5.85
N SER A 73 8.08 14.38 -5.95
CA SER A 73 9.18 14.97 -5.17
C SER A 73 8.89 15.07 -3.67
N ASN A 74 7.62 15.04 -3.26
CA ASN A 74 7.21 15.06 -1.86
C ASN A 74 7.21 13.68 -1.23
N VAL A 75 7.31 12.60 -2.01
CA VAL A 75 7.29 11.23 -1.48
C VAL A 75 8.61 10.94 -0.78
N GLU A 76 8.57 10.68 0.53
CA GLU A 76 9.71 10.25 1.32
C GLU A 76 9.63 8.75 1.65
N SER A 77 8.47 8.24 2.07
CA SER A 77 8.26 6.80 2.32
C SER A 77 7.15 6.22 1.46
N TYR A 78 7.21 4.90 1.26
CA TYR A 78 6.13 4.14 0.64
C TYR A 78 5.95 2.76 1.27
N GLY A 79 4.81 2.14 0.97
CA GLY A 79 4.41 0.83 1.45
C GLY A 79 3.30 0.25 0.58
N LYS A 80 3.11 -1.07 0.60
CA LYS A 80 2.02 -1.74 -0.11
C LYS A 80 1.42 -2.85 0.74
N ALA A 81 0.13 -3.10 0.60
CA ALA A 81 -0.50 -4.21 1.29
C ALA A 81 -1.61 -4.84 0.47
N CYS A 82 -2.02 -6.05 0.85
CA CYS A 82 -3.09 -6.75 0.16
C CYS A 82 -3.89 -7.64 1.14
N ILE A 83 -5.22 -7.56 1.07
CA ILE A 83 -6.14 -8.43 1.80
C ILE A 83 -6.94 -9.24 0.78
N VAL A 84 -6.84 -10.56 0.86
CA VAL A 84 -7.62 -11.49 0.01
C VAL A 84 -8.83 -11.99 0.80
N GLY A 85 -9.99 -12.01 0.16
CA GLY A 85 -11.19 -12.62 0.73
C GLY A 85 -11.05 -14.14 0.90
N ALA A 86 -11.90 -14.74 1.74
CA ALA A 86 -11.79 -16.15 2.11
C ALA A 86 -11.93 -17.17 0.95
N GLY A 87 -12.45 -16.75 -0.21
CA GLY A 87 -12.54 -17.56 -1.43
C GLY A 87 -11.24 -17.61 -2.23
N GLY A 88 -10.25 -16.80 -1.89
CA GLY A 88 -8.93 -16.76 -2.53
C GLY A 88 -7.81 -17.37 -1.69
N GLU A 89 -6.57 -17.03 -2.04
CA GLU A 89 -5.36 -17.51 -1.36
C GLU A 89 -4.26 -16.44 -1.28
N LEU A 90 -3.29 -16.65 -0.39
CA LEU A 90 -2.23 -15.68 -0.11
C LEU A 90 -1.29 -15.43 -1.31
N GLU A 91 -1.15 -16.39 -2.21
CA GLU A 91 -0.26 -16.27 -3.37
C GLU A 91 -0.79 -15.27 -4.41
N GLN A 92 -2.11 -15.13 -4.51
CA GLN A 92 -2.76 -14.10 -5.33
C GLN A 92 -2.31 -12.70 -4.88
N ALA A 93 -2.33 -12.45 -3.56
CA ALA A 93 -1.78 -11.23 -2.99
C ALA A 93 -0.29 -11.10 -3.25
N ALA A 94 0.48 -12.18 -3.08
CA ALA A 94 1.93 -12.16 -3.26
C ALA A 94 2.32 -11.63 -4.64
N ILE A 95 1.68 -12.14 -5.70
CA ILE A 95 1.95 -11.76 -7.09
C ILE A 95 1.41 -10.37 -7.40
N LEU A 96 0.17 -10.06 -6.96
CA LEU A 96 -0.49 -8.77 -7.21
C LEU A 96 0.36 -7.57 -6.80
N ILE A 97 0.97 -7.65 -5.62
CA ILE A 97 1.78 -6.55 -5.09
C ILE A 97 3.27 -6.82 -5.24
N HIS A 98 3.72 -7.66 -6.20
CA HIS A 98 5.15 -7.97 -6.37
C HIS A 98 5.91 -6.93 -7.22
N LYS A 99 6.65 -7.41 -8.24
CA LYS A 99 7.61 -6.65 -9.05
C LYS A 99 6.91 -5.65 -9.96
N GLU A 100 5.93 -6.10 -10.75
CA GLU A 100 5.26 -5.24 -11.74
C GLU A 100 4.45 -4.10 -11.11
N PHE A 101 3.79 -4.37 -9.98
CA PHE A 101 3.17 -3.33 -9.14
C PHE A 101 4.21 -2.31 -8.66
N GLY A 102 5.32 -2.81 -8.11
CA GLY A 102 6.37 -1.94 -7.60
C GLY A 102 7.02 -1.09 -8.68
N GLN A 103 7.21 -1.63 -9.88
CA GLN A 103 7.74 -0.90 -11.01
C GLN A 103 6.77 0.22 -11.45
N SER A 104 5.49 -0.11 -11.64
CA SER A 104 4.51 0.89 -12.10
C SER A 104 4.28 2.01 -11.09
N VAL A 105 4.35 1.71 -9.79
CA VAL A 105 4.37 2.73 -8.74
C VAL A 105 5.55 3.69 -8.93
N ARG A 106 6.77 3.16 -9.09
CA ARG A 106 7.99 3.98 -9.25
C ARG A 106 7.91 4.88 -10.47
N ASP A 107 7.36 4.37 -11.57
CA ASP A 107 7.17 5.13 -12.80
C ASP A 107 6.24 6.34 -12.56
N VAL A 108 5.20 6.19 -11.73
CA VAL A 108 4.28 7.27 -11.37
C VAL A 108 4.91 8.27 -10.40
N ILE A 109 5.61 7.81 -9.36
CA ILE A 109 6.17 8.68 -8.30
C ILE A 109 7.55 9.27 -8.64
N GLY A 110 8.07 8.99 -9.83
CA GLY A 110 9.36 9.50 -10.30
C GLY A 110 10.59 8.85 -9.64
N GLY A 111 10.51 7.57 -9.25
CA GLY A 111 11.66 6.79 -8.78
C GLY A 111 11.48 6.15 -7.40
N GLY A 112 12.58 6.03 -6.66
CA GLY A 112 12.71 5.21 -5.46
C GLY A 112 13.66 4.05 -5.74
N LYS A 113 14.65 3.83 -4.88
CA LYS A 113 15.65 2.76 -5.03
C LYS A 113 15.42 1.56 -4.11
N ALA A 114 14.86 1.79 -2.93
CA ALA A 114 14.64 0.76 -1.92
C ALA A 114 13.52 -0.22 -2.34
N GLY A 115 13.46 -1.42 -1.76
CA GLY A 115 12.29 -2.28 -1.91
C GLY A 115 11.05 -1.63 -1.28
N ILE A 116 9.87 -1.77 -1.91
CA ILE A 116 8.61 -1.34 -1.28
C ILE A 116 8.23 -2.40 -0.24
N PRO A 117 8.22 -2.08 1.07
CA PRO A 117 7.86 -3.04 2.11
C PRO A 117 6.39 -3.43 1.99
N SER A 118 6.04 -4.64 2.44
CA SER A 118 4.69 -5.14 2.23
C SER A 118 4.14 -6.10 3.28
N THR A 119 2.82 -6.02 3.49
CA THR A 119 2.03 -6.97 4.28
C THR A 119 0.95 -7.60 3.40
N LYS A 120 0.70 -8.90 3.56
CA LYS A 120 -0.37 -9.61 2.86
C LYS A 120 -1.08 -10.59 3.78
N LYS A 121 -2.41 -10.69 3.67
CA LYS A 121 -3.20 -11.66 4.45
C LYS A 121 -4.49 -12.08 3.76
N VAL A 122 -5.02 -13.23 4.17
CA VAL A 122 -6.40 -13.63 3.91
C VAL A 122 -7.24 -13.24 5.13
N ALA A 123 -8.35 -12.55 4.93
CA ALA A 123 -9.21 -12.12 6.02
C ALA A 123 -10.66 -11.92 5.58
N ALA A 124 -11.56 -11.80 6.57
CA ALA A 124 -12.96 -11.46 6.34
C ALA A 124 -13.14 -9.96 6.03
N ALA A 125 -14.33 -9.61 5.54
CA ALA A 125 -14.72 -8.24 5.25
C ALA A 125 -14.53 -7.31 6.46
N GLY A 126 -13.98 -6.11 6.22
CA GLY A 126 -13.73 -5.10 7.24
C GLY A 126 -12.44 -5.31 8.05
N ALA A 127 -11.63 -6.33 7.74
CA ALA A 127 -10.34 -6.50 8.39
C ALA A 127 -9.42 -5.29 8.17
N THR A 128 -8.72 -4.85 9.22
CA THR A 128 -7.66 -3.84 9.13
C THR A 128 -6.35 -4.45 8.64
N ILE A 129 -5.43 -3.70 8.07
CA ILE A 129 -4.07 -4.16 7.75
C ILE A 129 -3.08 -3.03 7.95
N ASP A 130 -1.95 -3.34 8.58
CA ASP A 130 -0.81 -2.44 8.69
C ASP A 130 -0.01 -2.43 7.40
N VAL A 131 0.02 -1.26 6.74
CA VAL A 131 0.86 -0.99 5.59
C VAL A 131 2.22 -0.50 6.11
N PRO A 132 3.28 -1.33 6.07
CA PRO A 132 4.60 -0.91 6.53
C PRO A 132 5.13 0.17 5.59
N LEU A 133 5.79 1.17 6.16
CA LEU A 133 6.37 2.29 5.43
C LEU A 133 7.88 2.34 5.67
N SER A 134 8.63 2.60 4.60
CA SER A 134 10.07 2.82 4.68
C SER A 134 10.53 3.86 3.67
N PHE A 135 11.64 4.54 3.97
CA PHE A 135 12.22 5.55 3.10
C PHE A 135 12.49 5.00 1.70
N ARG A 136 12.04 5.74 0.69
CA ARG A 136 12.00 5.27 -0.70
C ARG A 136 13.35 5.00 -1.34
N ASP A 137 14.41 5.63 -0.84
CA ASP A 137 15.74 5.54 -1.45
C ASP A 137 16.75 4.74 -0.62
N ASN A 138 16.43 4.44 0.63
CA ASN A 138 17.24 3.60 1.51
C ASN A 138 16.36 2.93 2.58
N SER A 139 16.15 1.62 2.45
CA SER A 139 15.36 0.84 3.42
C SER A 139 16.01 0.72 4.80
N GLY A 140 17.23 1.19 5.00
CA GLY A 140 17.92 1.21 6.29
C GLY A 140 17.72 2.51 7.09
N LEU A 141 17.01 3.51 6.55
CA LEU A 141 16.86 4.79 7.24
C LEU A 141 15.84 4.69 8.39
N ALA A 142 16.35 4.45 9.60
CA ALA A 142 15.55 4.13 10.78
C ALA A 142 14.53 5.21 11.20
N THR A 143 14.74 6.47 10.84
CA THR A 143 13.80 7.57 11.12
C THR A 143 12.48 7.44 10.34
N HIS A 144 12.46 6.63 9.28
CA HIS A 144 11.33 6.46 8.36
C HIS A 144 10.61 5.12 8.48
N PHE A 145 11.01 4.24 9.39
CA PHE A 145 10.21 3.05 9.71
C PHE A 145 8.92 3.47 10.40
N ASP A 146 7.80 3.14 9.78
CA ASP A 146 6.48 3.53 10.23
C ASP A 146 5.43 2.54 9.70
N SER A 147 4.17 2.71 10.10
CA SER A 147 3.03 1.97 9.56
C SER A 147 1.82 2.89 9.42
N MET A 148 0.94 2.55 8.49
CA MET A 148 -0.41 3.13 8.40
C MET A 148 -1.42 1.98 8.43
N GLU A 149 -2.30 1.95 9.45
CA GLU A 149 -3.41 1.00 9.48
C GLU A 149 -4.47 1.43 8.44
N VAL A 150 -4.90 0.49 7.61
CA VAL A 150 -5.92 0.71 6.58
C VAL A 150 -7.00 -0.35 6.69
N SER A 151 -8.25 0.05 6.54
CA SER A 151 -9.37 -0.86 6.30
C SER A 151 -10.32 -0.27 5.26
N VAL A 152 -11.03 -1.14 4.55
CA VAL A 152 -12.11 -0.74 3.65
C VAL A 152 -13.41 -1.35 4.19
N PRO A 153 -14.35 -0.54 4.73
CA PRO A 153 -15.57 -1.05 5.32
C PRO A 153 -16.34 -1.98 4.37
N GLY A 154 -16.63 -3.19 4.84
CA GLY A 154 -17.32 -4.23 4.10
C GLY A 154 -16.49 -5.00 3.06
N ALA A 155 -15.19 -4.72 2.92
CA ALA A 155 -14.30 -5.42 1.97
C ALA A 155 -13.05 -6.00 2.67
N PRO A 156 -12.41 -7.03 2.10
CA PRO A 156 -12.86 -7.80 0.94
C PRO A 156 -14.07 -8.70 1.29
N GLY A 157 -15.07 -8.75 0.41
CA GLY A 157 -16.02 -9.85 0.36
C GLY A 157 -15.30 -11.18 0.06
N VAL A 158 -16.03 -12.30 0.19
CA VAL A 158 -15.45 -13.65 0.06
C VAL A 158 -14.65 -13.82 -1.23
N ASN A 159 -15.15 -13.27 -2.34
CA ASN A 159 -14.60 -13.40 -3.69
C ASN A 159 -13.91 -12.12 -4.17
N GLU A 160 -13.40 -11.30 -3.25
CA GLU A 160 -12.79 -10.01 -3.54
C GLU A 160 -11.35 -9.94 -3.03
N ILE A 161 -10.62 -8.94 -3.50
CA ILE A 161 -9.27 -8.60 -3.02
C ILE A 161 -9.22 -7.08 -2.80
N VAL A 162 -8.64 -6.66 -1.68
CA VAL A 162 -8.29 -5.27 -1.42
C VAL A 162 -6.79 -5.09 -1.64
N VAL A 163 -6.40 -4.28 -2.61
CA VAL A 163 -5.00 -3.92 -2.90
C VAL A 163 -4.75 -2.50 -2.44
N ILE A 164 -3.67 -2.27 -1.68
CA ILE A 164 -3.41 -1.02 -0.98
C ILE A 164 -2.01 -0.54 -1.32
N PHE A 165 -1.89 0.77 -1.57
CA PHE A 165 -0.63 1.48 -1.65
C PHE A 165 -0.65 2.66 -0.68
N ALA A 166 0.45 2.88 0.03
CA ALA A 166 0.60 4.03 0.91
C ALA A 166 1.89 4.78 0.65
N LEU A 167 1.86 6.09 0.83
CA LEU A 167 3.03 6.97 0.77
C LEU A 167 2.92 8.13 1.76
N THR A 168 4.08 8.67 2.14
CA THR A 168 4.19 9.76 3.10
C THR A 168 5.13 10.86 2.63
N ASN A 169 4.97 12.06 3.20
CA ASN A 169 5.85 13.21 2.98
C ASN A 169 6.98 13.36 4.02
N GLY A 170 7.26 12.30 4.78
CA GLY A 170 8.21 12.31 5.89
C GLY A 170 8.35 10.96 6.59
N GLY A 171 9.31 10.88 7.51
CA GLY A 171 9.41 9.82 8.51
C GLY A 171 8.46 10.01 9.69
N ARG A 172 8.76 9.33 10.81
CA ARG A 172 7.98 9.49 12.05
C ARG A 172 8.00 10.95 12.52
N PRO A 173 6.94 11.48 13.14
CA PRO A 173 6.87 12.87 13.60
C PRO A 173 7.94 13.27 14.61
N HIS A 174 8.38 12.34 15.45
CA HIS A 174 9.42 12.55 16.47
C HIS A 174 10.50 11.46 16.40
N PRO A 175 11.32 11.42 15.35
CA PRO A 175 12.30 10.36 15.19
C PRO A 175 13.43 10.55 16.20
N TRP A 176 13.75 9.51 16.97
CA TRP A 176 14.98 9.49 17.77
C TRP A 176 16.18 9.46 16.83
N ASP A 177 17.15 10.34 17.05
CA ASP A 177 18.33 10.57 16.20
C ASP A 177 19.61 9.91 16.75
N GLY A 178 19.50 9.16 17.86
CA GLY A 178 20.61 8.42 18.47
C GLY A 178 21.05 7.15 17.72
N TRP A 179 20.49 6.89 16.54
CA TRP A 179 20.87 5.78 15.65
C TRP A 179 22.06 6.11 14.72
N LYS A 180 22.66 7.30 14.87
CA LYS A 180 23.86 7.70 14.13
C LYS A 180 25.04 6.77 14.41
#